data_AF-A0A1U7TZR9-F1
#
_entry.id   AF-A0A1U7TZR9-F1
#
_cell.length_a   1.000
_cell.length_b   1.000
_cell.length_c   1.000
_cell.angle_alpha   90.00
_cell.angle_beta   90.00
_cell.angle_gamma   90.00
#
_symmetry.space_group_name_H-M   'P 1'
#
loop_
_entity.id
_entity.type
_entity.pdbx_description
1 polymer ?
#
loop_
_entity_poly.entity_id
_entity_poly.type
_entity_poly.pdbx_seq_one_letter_code
_entity_poly.pdbx_strand_id
1 'polypeptide(L)'
;MDGAMWKVIVLLVLLLPSPCDGLFRSLYRSAQASMPLKGDTGQPIFLTPYIKAGQITKGKELSLVSPLPGLSMKSYAGYITVNESYNSNLFFWFFPAQIQPEDAPVVLWLQGGPGGSSMFGLFVEHGPYVITSNLTIRTRDFPWTTTLSMLYIDNPVGTGFSFTEDDHGYAVNEDDVARDLYSALVQFFQLFPEYKDNDFYATGE
;
A
#
# COMPACT_ATOMS: atom_id res chain seq x y z
N MET A 1 23.82 -41.87 55.32
CA MET A 1 22.44 -41.96 54.82
C MET A 1 21.79 -40.65 55.16
N ASP A 2 21.76 -39.69 54.25
CA ASP A 2 20.92 -38.49 54.34
C ASP A 2 20.64 -38.04 52.91
N GLY A 3 19.46 -38.39 52.41
CA GLY A 3 18.99 -38.06 51.06
C GLY A 3 18.36 -36.68 51.05
N ALA A 4 18.92 -35.77 50.23
CA ALA A 4 18.33 -34.46 49.99
C ALA A 4 17.03 -34.59 49.18
N MET A 5 15.93 -34.13 49.77
CA MET A 5 14.60 -34.10 49.17
C MET A 5 14.41 -32.80 48.39
N TRP A 6 14.43 -32.86 47.06
CA TRP A 6 14.09 -31.74 46.19
C TRP A 6 12.56 -31.55 46.18
N LYS A 7 12.08 -30.36 46.55
CA LYS A 7 10.68 -29.97 46.41
C LYS A 7 10.44 -29.49 44.97
N VAL A 8 9.69 -30.25 44.18
CA VAL A 8 9.11 -29.76 42.92
C VAL A 8 7.84 -29.00 43.25
N ILE A 9 7.79 -27.70 42.93
CA ILE A 9 6.55 -26.92 42.92
C ILE A 9 5.96 -27.05 41.52
N VAL A 10 4.84 -27.75 41.40
CA VAL A 10 4.01 -27.74 40.18
C VAL A 10 2.99 -26.63 40.32
N LEU A 11 3.15 -25.55 39.54
CA LEU A 11 2.12 -24.51 39.43
C LEU A 11 1.06 -25.02 38.43
N LEU A 12 -0.09 -25.45 38.94
CA LEU A 12 -1.27 -25.70 38.13
C LEU A 12 -1.92 -24.36 37.80
N VAL A 13 -1.72 -23.87 36.57
CA VAL A 13 -2.50 -22.76 36.03
C VAL A 13 -3.86 -23.31 35.60
N LEU A 14 -4.89 -23.01 36.38
CA LEU A 14 -6.28 -23.25 36.01
C LEU A 14 -6.63 -22.33 34.82
N LEU A 15 -6.59 -22.89 33.61
CA LEU A 15 -7.18 -22.27 32.42
C LEU A 15 -8.70 -22.38 32.54
N LEU A 16 -9.34 -21.30 32.99
CA LEU A 16 -10.78 -21.11 32.82
C LEU A 16 -11.05 -20.85 31.33
N PRO A 17 -12.08 -21.46 30.71
CA PRO A 17 -12.44 -21.15 29.34
C PRO A 17 -13.14 -19.79 29.34
N SER A 18 -12.38 -18.73 29.04
CA SER A 18 -12.97 -17.46 28.62
C SER A 18 -13.62 -17.65 27.25
N PRO A 19 -14.76 -17.00 26.95
CA PRO A 19 -15.40 -17.12 25.66
C PRO A 19 -14.41 -16.70 24.57
N CYS A 20 -14.31 -17.52 23.52
CA CYS A 20 -13.53 -17.26 22.32
C CYS A 20 -14.02 -15.99 21.62
N ASP A 21 -13.58 -14.82 22.08
CA ASP A 21 -13.42 -13.65 21.23
C ASP A 21 -11.94 -13.61 20.84
N GLY A 22 -11.67 -13.68 19.54
CA GLY A 22 -10.32 -13.79 18.99
C GLY A 22 -9.35 -12.77 19.57
N LEU A 23 -8.09 -13.19 19.77
CA LEU A 23 -7.04 -12.42 20.44
C LEU A 23 -6.58 -11.15 19.68
N PHE A 24 -7.18 -10.84 18.53
CA PHE A 24 -6.95 -9.62 17.77
C PHE A 24 -8.11 -8.65 17.97
N ARG A 25 -8.23 -8.06 19.16
CA ARG A 25 -8.92 -6.76 19.26
C ARG A 25 -8.09 -5.76 18.45
N SER A 26 -8.73 -5.03 17.56
CA SER A 26 -8.11 -3.93 16.80
C SER A 26 -7.26 -3.07 17.72
N LEU A 27 -5.93 -3.21 17.62
CA LEU A 27 -4.97 -2.37 18.33
C LEU A 27 -5.08 -0.90 17.87
N TYR A 28 -5.69 -0.70 16.72
CA TYR A 28 -5.97 0.60 16.14
C TYR A 28 -7.32 1.11 16.65
N ARG A 29 -7.28 2.27 17.31
CA ARG A 29 -8.47 3.06 17.62
C ARG A 29 -9.19 3.35 16.29
N SER A 30 -10.51 3.21 16.24
CA SER A 30 -11.29 3.65 15.08
C SER A 30 -10.99 5.12 14.79
N ALA A 31 -10.20 5.39 13.75
CA ALA A 31 -9.95 6.74 13.30
C ALA A 31 -11.17 7.18 12.49
N GLN A 32 -11.84 8.22 12.96
CA GLN A 32 -12.91 8.83 12.19
C GLN A 32 -12.26 9.64 11.06
N ALA A 33 -12.26 9.08 9.85
CA ALA A 33 -11.77 9.79 8.68
C ALA A 33 -12.56 11.09 8.53
N SER A 34 -11.86 12.23 8.53
CA SER A 34 -12.51 13.51 8.31
C SER A 34 -13.07 13.55 6.89
N MET A 35 -14.38 13.76 6.76
CA MET A 35 -14.99 14.10 5.47
C MET A 35 -14.28 15.36 4.92
N PRO A 36 -13.91 15.40 3.63
CA PRO A 36 -13.34 16.61 3.05
C PRO A 36 -14.29 17.79 3.29
N LEU A 37 -13.79 18.85 3.93
CA LEU A 37 -14.60 20.01 4.33
C LEU A 37 -15.22 20.77 3.14
N LYS A 38 -14.73 20.53 1.91
CA LYS A 38 -15.23 21.00 0.60
C LYS A 38 -14.27 20.50 -0.49
N GLY A 39 -14.79 20.20 -1.68
CA GLY A 39 -13.99 19.94 -2.89
C GLY A 39 -14.53 18.81 -3.75
N ASP A 40 -14.35 18.92 -5.06
CA ASP A 40 -14.49 17.81 -6.01
C ASP A 40 -13.12 17.14 -6.13
N THR A 41 -13.00 15.89 -5.69
CA THR A 41 -11.76 15.09 -5.77
C THR A 41 -11.60 14.41 -7.13
N GLY A 42 -12.52 14.65 -8.07
CA GLY A 42 -12.60 13.96 -9.35
C GLY A 42 -13.20 12.56 -9.23
N GLN A 43 -13.27 11.89 -10.37
CA GLN A 43 -13.70 10.50 -10.47
C GLN A 43 -12.51 9.55 -10.29
N PRO A 44 -12.70 8.36 -9.69
CA PRO A 44 -11.64 7.37 -9.61
C PRO A 44 -11.20 6.94 -11.02
N ILE A 45 -9.89 6.85 -11.23
CA ILE A 45 -9.30 6.42 -12.49
C ILE A 45 -8.94 4.94 -12.41
N PHE A 46 -9.72 4.10 -13.10
CA PHE A 46 -9.43 2.68 -13.27
C PHE A 46 -8.58 2.46 -14.53
N LEU A 47 -7.40 1.90 -14.36
CA LEU A 47 -6.41 1.79 -15.45
C LEU A 47 -6.49 0.47 -16.20
N THR A 48 -7.00 -0.59 -15.57
CA THR A 48 -7.15 -1.93 -16.16
C THR A 48 -7.88 -1.93 -17.52
N PRO A 49 -8.97 -1.19 -17.74
CA PRO A 49 -9.61 -1.13 -19.06
C PRO A 49 -8.67 -0.60 -20.17
N TYR A 50 -7.85 0.41 -19.87
CA TYR A 50 -6.90 0.98 -20.82
C TYR A 50 -5.73 0.03 -21.09
N ILE A 51 -5.27 -0.67 -20.05
CA ILE A 51 -4.21 -1.68 -20.16
C ILE A 51 -4.68 -2.83 -21.06
N LYS A 52 -5.87 -3.39 -20.80
CA LYS A 52 -6.47 -4.47 -21.62
C LYS A 52 -6.72 -4.05 -23.07
N ALA A 53 -7.08 -2.79 -23.29
CA ALA A 53 -7.29 -2.24 -24.64
C ALA A 53 -5.98 -1.86 -25.36
N GLY A 54 -4.81 -2.02 -24.73
CA GLY A 54 -3.52 -1.59 -25.28
C GLY A 54 -3.34 -0.06 -25.37
N GLN A 55 -4.21 0.72 -24.73
CA GLN A 55 -4.21 2.19 -24.73
C GLN A 55 -3.26 2.75 -23.66
N ILE A 56 -2.00 2.28 -23.67
CA ILE A 56 -1.04 2.52 -22.59
C ILE A 56 -0.72 4.01 -22.40
N THR A 57 -0.50 4.75 -23.48
CA THR A 57 -0.27 6.21 -23.42
C THR A 57 -1.43 6.92 -22.73
N LYS A 58 -2.68 6.53 -23.07
CA LYS A 58 -3.86 7.15 -22.48
C LYS A 58 -4.00 6.81 -21.00
N GLY A 59 -3.75 5.56 -20.61
CA GLY A 59 -3.72 5.14 -19.21
C GLY A 59 -2.69 5.94 -18.41
N LYS A 60 -1.47 6.10 -18.93
CA LYS A 60 -0.42 6.90 -18.28
C LYS A 60 -0.81 8.37 -18.12
N GLU A 61 -1.36 8.99 -19.16
CA GLU A 61 -1.86 10.37 -19.09
C GLU A 61 -2.94 10.55 -18.03
N LEU A 62 -3.90 9.62 -17.96
CA LEU A 62 -4.99 9.69 -16.99
C LEU A 62 -4.52 9.46 -15.55
N SER A 63 -3.49 8.64 -15.36
CA SER A 63 -2.89 8.42 -14.04
C SER A 63 -2.00 9.58 -13.56
N LEU A 64 -1.64 10.53 -14.42
CA LEU A 64 -0.74 11.62 -14.06
C LEU A 64 -1.37 12.50 -12.98
N VAL A 65 -0.70 12.62 -11.84
CA VAL A 65 -1.17 13.44 -10.73
C VAL A 65 -0.84 14.91 -11.02
N SER A 66 -1.87 15.76 -10.97
CA SER A 66 -1.71 17.22 -11.09
C SER A 66 -0.73 17.75 -10.04
N PRO A 67 0.11 18.75 -10.38
CA PRO A 67 1.02 19.36 -9.41
C PRO A 67 0.28 19.80 -8.15
N LEU A 68 0.78 19.40 -6.99
CA LEU A 68 0.24 19.83 -5.71
C LEU A 68 0.66 21.29 -5.46
N PRO A 69 -0.15 22.11 -4.76
CA PRO A 69 0.21 23.51 -4.49
C PRO A 69 1.59 23.64 -3.85
N GLY A 70 2.54 24.23 -4.58
CA GLY A 70 3.92 24.42 -4.14
C GLY A 70 4.86 23.23 -4.33
N LEU A 71 4.43 22.14 -4.97
CA LEU A 71 5.23 20.92 -5.16
C LEU A 71 5.07 20.37 -6.59
N SER A 72 6.20 20.15 -7.27
CA SER A 72 6.22 19.78 -8.69
C SER A 72 6.93 18.44 -8.96
N MET A 73 6.68 17.41 -8.15
CA MET A 73 7.18 16.07 -8.44
C MET A 73 6.20 15.33 -9.35
N LYS A 74 6.71 14.86 -10.49
CA LYS A 74 5.97 14.00 -11.41
C LYS A 74 5.63 12.69 -10.71
N SER A 75 4.35 12.33 -10.70
CA SER A 75 3.88 11.09 -10.09
C SER A 75 2.61 10.60 -10.76
N TYR A 76 2.30 9.33 -10.56
CA TYR A 76 1.18 8.66 -11.19
C TYR A 76 0.38 7.89 -10.15
N ALA A 77 -0.93 8.03 -10.13
CA ALA A 77 -1.80 7.32 -9.21
C ALA A 77 -3.06 6.84 -9.91
N GLY A 78 -3.65 5.78 -9.37
CA GLY A 78 -4.89 5.24 -9.88
C GLY A 78 -5.19 3.86 -9.32
N TYR A 79 -6.20 3.23 -9.89
CA TYR A 79 -6.68 1.92 -9.48
C TYR A 79 -6.35 0.86 -10.52
N ILE A 80 -5.86 -0.28 -10.03
CA ILE A 80 -5.70 -1.50 -10.81
C ILE A 80 -6.75 -2.51 -10.33
N THR A 81 -7.63 -2.93 -11.24
CA THR A 81 -8.62 -3.96 -10.98
C THR A 81 -7.92 -5.32 -10.97
N VAL A 82 -7.93 -5.97 -9.81
CA VAL A 82 -7.28 -7.27 -9.57
C VAL A 82 -8.26 -8.43 -9.59
N ASN A 83 -9.55 -8.16 -9.34
CA ASN A 83 -10.64 -9.12 -9.48
C ASN A 83 -11.88 -8.42 -10.06
N GLU A 84 -12.27 -8.77 -11.29
CA GLU A 84 -13.44 -8.17 -11.96
C GLU A 84 -14.77 -8.69 -11.42
N SER A 85 -14.82 -9.90 -10.87
CA SER A 85 -16.07 -10.50 -10.36
C SER A 85 -16.59 -9.78 -9.13
N TYR A 86 -15.69 -9.26 -8.29
CA TYR A 86 -16.03 -8.51 -7.07
C TYR A 86 -15.73 -7.01 -7.18
N ASN A 87 -15.29 -6.55 -8.37
CA ASN A 87 -14.77 -5.21 -8.57
C ASN A 87 -13.73 -4.82 -7.49
N SER A 88 -12.78 -5.73 -7.23
CA SER A 88 -11.67 -5.48 -6.30
C SER A 88 -10.56 -4.71 -6.99
N ASN A 89 -10.17 -3.60 -6.38
CA ASN A 89 -9.25 -2.62 -6.93
C ASN A 89 -8.15 -2.28 -5.93
N LEU A 90 -6.89 -2.37 -6.35
CA LEU A 90 -5.74 -1.89 -5.59
C LEU A 90 -5.38 -0.46 -6.04
N PHE A 91 -5.26 0.44 -5.07
CA PHE A 91 -4.72 1.79 -5.28
C PHE A 91 -3.19 1.74 -5.26
N PHE A 92 -2.58 2.44 -6.21
CA PHE A 92 -1.13 2.68 -6.21
C PHE A 92 -0.82 4.16 -6.39
N TRP A 93 0.37 4.53 -5.93
CA TRP A 93 1.01 5.81 -6.26
C TRP A 93 2.48 5.59 -6.58
N PHE A 94 2.86 5.89 -7.82
CA PHE A 94 4.19 5.72 -8.36
C PHE A 94 4.91 7.06 -8.54
N PHE A 95 6.17 7.09 -8.15
CA PHE A 95 7.08 8.23 -8.26
C PHE A 95 8.35 7.80 -8.98
N PRO A 96 8.56 8.20 -10.24
CA PRO A 96 9.85 8.09 -10.90
C PRO A 96 10.97 8.71 -10.05
N ALA A 97 12.17 8.14 -10.12
CA ALA A 97 13.34 8.75 -9.50
C ALA A 97 13.57 10.17 -10.04
N GLN A 98 14.08 11.07 -9.19
CA GLN A 98 14.40 12.43 -9.58
C GLN A 98 15.69 12.51 -10.41
N ILE A 99 16.62 11.59 -10.16
CA ILE A 99 17.90 11.48 -10.86
C ILE A 99 17.88 10.21 -11.70
N GLN A 100 18.11 10.35 -13.02
CA GLN A 100 18.21 9.25 -13.97
C GLN A 100 17.04 8.24 -13.86
N PRO A 101 15.77 8.69 -13.94
CA PRO A 101 14.60 7.83 -13.79
C PRO A 101 14.58 6.63 -14.74
N GLU A 102 15.14 6.78 -15.94
CA GLU A 102 15.26 5.73 -16.95
C GLU A 102 16.08 4.51 -16.48
N ASP A 103 17.11 4.72 -15.66
CA ASP A 103 18.03 3.67 -15.21
C ASP A 103 17.82 3.29 -13.73
N ALA A 104 17.05 4.10 -12.99
CA ALA A 104 16.82 3.90 -11.57
C ALA A 104 16.01 2.61 -11.29
N PRO A 105 16.35 1.84 -10.24
CA PRO A 105 15.56 0.68 -9.84
C PRO A 105 14.11 1.05 -9.50
N VAL A 106 13.18 0.16 -9.83
CA VAL A 106 11.81 0.23 -9.32
C VAL A 106 11.75 -0.48 -7.96
N VAL A 107 11.31 0.24 -6.95
CA VAL A 107 11.20 -0.27 -5.59
C VAL A 107 9.73 -0.27 -5.17
N LEU A 108 9.18 -1.46 -4.98
CA LEU A 108 7.86 -1.63 -4.36
C LEU A 108 8.00 -1.43 -2.86
N TRP A 109 7.13 -0.58 -2.28
CA TRP A 109 6.96 -0.43 -0.84
C TRP A 109 5.57 -0.91 -0.42
N LEU A 110 5.54 -1.81 0.57
CA LEU A 110 4.35 -2.34 1.22
C LEU A 110 4.40 -2.06 2.71
N GLN A 111 3.39 -1.38 3.25
CA GLN A 111 3.23 -1.27 4.70
C GLN A 111 2.57 -2.53 5.29
N GLY A 112 2.95 -2.88 6.52
CA GLY A 112 2.55 -4.11 7.19
C GLY A 112 1.21 -4.03 7.94
N GLY A 113 1.13 -4.71 9.09
CA GLY A 113 -0.06 -4.71 9.95
C GLY A 113 -0.50 -6.11 10.36
N PRO A 114 -1.34 -6.80 9.57
CA PRO A 114 -1.77 -6.56 8.17
C PRO A 114 -2.79 -5.43 7.98
N GLY A 115 -2.86 -4.86 6.77
CA GLY A 115 -3.87 -3.85 6.40
C GLY A 115 -3.45 -2.40 6.58
N GLY A 116 -2.17 -2.13 6.86
CA GLY A 116 -1.61 -0.80 6.93
C GLY A 116 -1.46 -0.17 5.55
N SER A 117 -1.86 1.09 5.40
CA SER A 117 -1.72 1.80 4.13
C SER A 117 -0.27 2.15 3.85
N SER A 118 0.19 1.86 2.62
CA SER A 118 1.52 2.25 2.13
C SER A 118 1.66 3.76 1.95
N MET A 119 0.56 4.50 1.99
CA MET A 119 0.59 5.96 2.09
C MET A 119 1.25 6.43 3.39
N PHE A 120 1.28 5.59 4.43
CA PHE A 120 2.06 5.88 5.63
C PHE A 120 3.55 6.02 5.30
N GLY A 121 4.15 5.06 4.58
CA GLY A 121 5.55 5.15 4.18
C GLY A 121 5.86 6.30 3.24
N LEU A 122 4.89 6.64 2.38
CA LEU A 122 4.96 7.81 1.51
C LEU A 122 5.04 9.12 2.33
N PHE A 123 4.11 9.35 3.26
CA PHE A 123 3.98 10.64 3.94
C PHE A 123 4.80 10.77 5.23
N VAL A 124 5.11 9.66 5.89
CA VAL A 124 5.73 9.66 7.22
C VAL A 124 7.20 9.24 7.15
N GLU A 125 7.53 8.22 6.35
CA GLU A 125 8.82 7.54 6.44
C GLU A 125 9.83 8.10 5.44
N HIS A 126 9.69 7.76 4.16
CA HIS A 126 10.74 8.01 3.16
C HIS A 126 10.23 8.48 1.79
N GLY A 127 8.92 8.68 1.63
CA GLY A 127 8.39 9.27 0.40
C GLY A 127 8.77 10.74 0.24
N PRO A 128 8.42 11.33 -0.92
CA PRO A 128 8.90 12.66 -1.32
C PRO A 128 8.35 13.80 -0.47
N TYR A 129 7.31 13.53 0.31
CA TYR A 129 6.54 14.53 1.00
C TYR A 129 6.50 14.31 2.51
N VAL A 130 6.32 15.40 3.23
CA VAL A 130 6.03 15.44 4.66
C VAL A 130 4.73 16.21 4.85
N ILE A 131 3.79 15.64 5.60
CA ILE A 131 2.61 16.36 6.09
C ILE A 131 2.99 17.10 7.36
N THR A 132 2.80 18.41 7.36
CA THR A 132 3.10 19.28 8.51
C THR A 132 1.93 19.30 9.50
N SER A 133 2.18 19.82 10.72
CA SER A 133 1.18 19.87 11.79
C SER A 133 -0.06 20.72 11.46
N ASN A 134 0.06 21.67 10.54
CA ASN A 134 -1.05 22.48 10.00
C ASN A 134 -1.70 21.87 8.75
N LEU A 135 -1.48 20.56 8.49
CA LEU A 135 -2.05 19.82 7.36
C LEU A 135 -1.67 20.38 5.99
N THR A 136 -0.49 20.98 5.88
CA THR A 136 0.11 21.35 4.59
C THR A 136 1.17 20.33 4.19
N ILE A 137 1.61 20.39 2.94
CA ILE A 137 2.58 19.46 2.38
C ILE A 137 3.88 20.22 2.06
N ARG A 138 5.03 19.60 2.34
CA ARG A 138 6.36 20.07 1.92
C ARG A 138 7.20 18.93 1.38
N THR A 139 8.29 19.24 0.67
CA THR A 139 9.29 18.23 0.28
C THR A 139 10.04 17.68 1.49
N ARG A 140 10.39 16.39 1.43
CA ARG A 140 11.33 15.74 2.34
C ARG A 140 12.77 16.02 1.90
N ASP A 141 13.69 16.14 2.85
CA ASP A 141 15.09 16.47 2.56
C ASP A 141 15.88 15.27 1.99
N PHE A 142 15.54 14.06 2.45
CA PHE A 142 16.18 12.80 2.03
C PHE A 142 15.14 11.76 1.61
N PRO A 143 14.39 11.99 0.52
CA PRO A 143 13.42 11.01 0.05
C PRO A 143 14.12 9.89 -0.72
N TRP A 144 13.58 8.68 -0.64
CA TRP A 144 14.07 7.57 -1.47
C TRP A 144 13.87 7.84 -2.97
N THR A 145 12.86 8.65 -3.32
CA THR A 145 12.61 9.09 -4.70
C THR A 145 13.71 9.93 -5.31
N THR A 146 14.77 10.29 -4.58
CA THR A 146 15.95 10.95 -5.18
C THR A 146 16.61 10.04 -6.21
N THR A 147 16.78 8.75 -5.90
CA THR A 147 17.51 7.77 -6.74
C THR A 147 16.73 6.48 -7.03
N LEU A 148 15.54 6.31 -6.45
CA LEU A 148 14.71 5.12 -6.63
C LEU A 148 13.36 5.50 -7.23
N SER A 149 12.87 4.71 -8.17
CA SER A 149 11.52 4.83 -8.70
C SER A 149 10.56 4.09 -7.76
N MET A 150 9.91 4.82 -6.87
CA MET A 150 9.14 4.26 -5.75
C MET A 150 7.70 3.95 -6.16
N LEU A 151 7.26 2.71 -5.96
CA LEU A 151 5.89 2.25 -6.14
C LEU A 151 5.27 1.92 -4.78
N TYR A 152 4.31 2.72 -4.35
CA TYR A 152 3.52 2.46 -3.14
C TYR A 152 2.19 1.82 -3.53
N ILE A 153 1.83 0.69 -2.93
CA ILE A 153 0.54 0.02 -3.16
C ILE A 153 -0.16 -0.18 -1.83
N ASP A 154 -1.42 0.26 -1.73
CA ASP A 154 -2.27 -0.08 -0.59
C ASP A 154 -2.73 -1.53 -0.72
N ASN A 155 -2.04 -2.44 -0.05
CA ASN A 155 -2.24 -3.88 -0.13
C ASN A 155 -2.54 -4.46 1.27
N PRO A 156 -3.43 -5.45 1.43
CA PRO A 156 -4.31 -6.08 0.43
C PRO A 156 -5.53 -5.24 0.02
N VAL A 157 -6.43 -5.82 -0.78
CA VAL A 157 -7.75 -5.24 -1.09
C VAL A 157 -8.47 -4.87 0.21
N GLY A 158 -8.95 -3.63 0.32
CA GLY A 158 -9.55 -3.05 1.54
C GLY A 158 -8.60 -2.19 2.37
N THR A 159 -7.29 -2.24 2.12
CA THR A 159 -6.30 -1.35 2.76
C THR A 159 -6.41 0.06 2.19
N GLY A 160 -6.36 1.08 3.05
CA GLY A 160 -6.20 2.48 2.63
C GLY A 160 -7.27 2.92 1.62
N PHE A 161 -6.85 3.27 0.40
CA PHE A 161 -7.76 3.60 -0.70
C PHE A 161 -8.20 2.40 -1.54
N SER A 162 -7.57 1.24 -1.40
CA SER A 162 -7.97 0.01 -2.09
C SER A 162 -9.31 -0.52 -1.57
N PHE A 163 -10.14 -1.06 -2.45
CA PHE A 163 -11.52 -1.44 -2.09
C PHE A 163 -12.04 -2.59 -2.95
N THR A 164 -13.18 -3.13 -2.54
CA THR A 164 -14.00 -4.09 -3.29
C THR A 164 -15.48 -3.73 -3.10
N GLU A 165 -16.34 -4.15 -4.03
CA GLU A 165 -17.80 -3.94 -3.93
C GLU A 165 -18.54 -5.16 -3.35
N ASP A 166 -17.82 -6.26 -3.10
CA ASP A 166 -18.36 -7.49 -2.51
C ASP A 166 -17.43 -7.98 -1.40
N ASP A 167 -18.00 -8.35 -0.24
CA ASP A 167 -17.23 -8.81 0.92
C ASP A 167 -16.38 -10.06 0.63
N HIS A 168 -16.77 -10.88 -0.36
CA HIS A 168 -15.98 -12.03 -0.80
C HIS A 168 -14.72 -11.61 -1.59
N GLY A 169 -14.60 -10.33 -1.96
CA GLY A 169 -13.43 -9.76 -2.61
C GLY A 169 -12.31 -9.33 -1.66
N TYR A 170 -12.53 -9.35 -0.35
CA TYR A 170 -11.47 -9.12 0.63
C TYR A 170 -10.54 -10.34 0.73
N ALA A 171 -9.24 -10.09 0.83
CA ALA A 171 -8.26 -11.15 1.03
C ALA A 171 -8.43 -11.77 2.43
N VAL A 172 -8.50 -13.10 2.50
CA VAL A 172 -8.67 -13.83 3.77
C VAL A 172 -7.45 -14.67 4.16
N ASN A 173 -6.44 -14.73 3.29
CA ASN A 173 -5.17 -15.41 3.51
C ASN A 173 -4.07 -14.80 2.61
N GLU A 174 -2.83 -15.22 2.83
CA GLU A 174 -1.64 -14.72 2.13
C GLU A 174 -1.62 -15.07 0.64
N ASP A 175 -2.24 -16.18 0.23
CA ASP A 175 -2.34 -16.55 -1.19
C ASP A 175 -3.22 -15.56 -1.96
N ASP A 176 -4.31 -15.09 -1.34
CA ASP A 176 -5.16 -14.04 -1.91
C ASP A 176 -4.38 -12.73 -2.03
N VAL A 177 -3.66 -12.33 -0.98
CA VAL A 177 -2.81 -11.12 -0.99
C VAL A 177 -1.76 -11.21 -2.10
N ALA A 178 -1.03 -12.32 -2.19
CA ALA A 178 0.04 -12.49 -3.16
C ALA A 178 -0.49 -12.50 -4.60
N ARG A 179 -1.62 -13.18 -4.85
CA ARG A 179 -2.26 -13.26 -6.17
C ARG A 179 -2.69 -11.89 -6.67
N ASP A 180 -3.35 -11.11 -5.82
CA ASP A 180 -3.88 -9.80 -6.19
C ASP A 180 -2.75 -8.77 -6.38
N LEU A 181 -1.76 -8.76 -5.48
CA LEU A 181 -0.56 -7.93 -5.63
C LEU A 181 0.23 -8.28 -6.90
N TYR A 182 0.41 -9.57 -7.19
CA TYR A 182 1.08 -10.01 -8.41
C TYR A 182 0.34 -9.54 -9.67
N SER A 183 -1.00 -9.66 -9.69
CA SER A 183 -1.83 -9.12 -10.77
C SER A 183 -1.62 -7.62 -10.95
N ALA A 184 -1.57 -6.86 -9.85
CA ALA A 184 -1.30 -5.43 -9.91
C ALA A 184 0.09 -5.09 -10.44
N LEU A 185 1.13 -5.82 -10.03
CA LEU A 185 2.50 -5.62 -10.53
C LEU A 185 2.63 -5.92 -12.03
N VAL A 186 2.02 -7.01 -12.50
CA VAL A 186 2.00 -7.33 -13.94
C VAL A 186 1.35 -6.21 -14.74
N GLN A 187 0.20 -5.71 -14.28
CA GLN A 187 -0.50 -4.60 -14.93
C GLN A 187 0.26 -3.27 -14.83
N PHE A 188 0.93 -3.00 -13.71
CA PHE A 188 1.80 -1.84 -13.54
C PHE A 188 2.91 -1.82 -14.61
N PHE A 189 3.63 -2.94 -14.80
CA PHE A 189 4.67 -3.01 -15.83
C PHE A 189 4.11 -3.05 -17.27
N GLN A 190 2.85 -3.43 -17.47
CA GLN A 190 2.18 -3.22 -18.76
C GLN A 190 1.88 -1.74 -19.01
N LEU A 191 1.51 -0.99 -17.97
CA LEU A 191 1.22 0.44 -18.04
C LEU A 191 2.49 1.29 -18.18
N PHE A 192 3.57 0.90 -17.51
CA PHE A 192 4.86 1.57 -17.54
C PHE A 192 5.95 0.67 -18.15
N PRO A 193 5.81 0.32 -19.45
CA PRO A 193 6.71 -0.63 -20.10
C PRO A 193 8.17 -0.17 -20.13
N GLU A 194 8.42 1.14 -20.03
CA GLU A 194 9.76 1.72 -19.95
C GLU A 194 10.55 1.30 -18.70
N TYR A 195 9.92 0.74 -17.67
CA TYR A 195 10.60 0.26 -16.45
C TYR A 195 10.78 -1.27 -16.38
N LYS A 196 10.41 -2.02 -17.43
CA LYS A 196 10.41 -3.49 -17.40
C LYS A 196 11.79 -4.12 -17.22
N ASP A 197 12.81 -3.45 -17.74
CA ASP A 197 14.19 -3.93 -17.72
C ASP A 197 15.00 -3.34 -16.54
N ASN A 198 14.40 -2.45 -15.76
CA ASN A 198 15.01 -1.89 -14.56
C ASN A 198 15.07 -2.96 -13.46
N ASP A 199 16.08 -2.87 -12.60
CA ASP A 199 16.11 -3.68 -11.39
C ASP A 199 14.83 -3.48 -10.57
N PHE A 200 14.27 -4.58 -10.06
CA PHE A 200 13.08 -4.57 -9.23
C PHE A 200 13.38 -5.11 -7.83
N TYR A 201 13.01 -4.34 -6.81
CA TYR A 201 13.15 -4.73 -5.41
C TYR A 201 11.78 -4.65 -4.71
N ALA A 202 11.37 -5.75 -4.08
CA ALA A 202 10.22 -5.77 -3.19
C ALA A 202 10.68 -5.45 -1.75
N THR A 203 10.11 -4.40 -1.17
CA THR A 203 10.45 -3.91 0.17
C THR A 203 9.19 -3.59 0.97
N GLY A 204 9.30 -3.54 2.28
CA GLY A 204 8.18 -3.24 3.17
C GLY A 204 8.54 -3.44 4.64
N GLU A 205 7.58 -3.15 5.52
CA GLU A 205 7.64 -3.38 6.97
C GLU A 205 6.58 -4.39 7.44
#